data_AF-J4ICD9-F1
#
_entry.id   AF-J4ICD9-F1
#
_cell.length_a   1.000
_cell.length_b   1.000
_cell.length_c   1.000
_cell.angle_alpha   90.00
_cell.angle_beta   90.00
_cell.angle_gamma   90.00
#
_symmetry.space_group_name_H-M   'P 1'
#
loop_
_entity.id
_entity.type
_entity.pdbx_description
1 polymer ?
#
loop_
_entity_poly.entity_id
_entity_poly.type
_entity_poly.pdbx_seq_one_letter_code
_entity_poly.pdbx_strand_id
1 'polypeptide(L)'
;MAIPGGLWVDPELATGPHSLEVDAVGRHYSDHCVLSWDLAVDPAPPGAARLPRTGATTQKYIDAVTLRLLQFPTVFATTEEVLNTVATIEDALNGLWSEYAEVPCPCARSKTWWNGRCKRAADRVRRRMADADEARWEYRSSAGLQGHLHPASTALRAEWGRLQQDLKDSRKDLSKAVKATKREFFDACMKRSNPKLISDFVAWTKPRRQSANVQLKMKDGSAADDPDRVSWAFQEQFTPANPKPVDMRVVEQMSQWPERDFVSFSKLELEEALATMSNT
;
A
#
# COMPACT_ATOMS: atom_id res chain seq x y z
N MET A 1 -8.21 33.02 -20.20
CA MET A 1 -7.91 33.54 -18.85
C MET A 1 -7.03 32.50 -18.16
N ALA A 2 -5.71 32.70 -18.16
CA ALA A 2 -4.77 31.73 -17.60
C ALA A 2 -4.78 31.85 -16.08
N ILE A 3 -5.00 30.74 -15.38
CA ILE A 3 -4.89 30.68 -13.92
C ILE A 3 -3.38 30.78 -13.61
N PRO A 4 -2.90 31.79 -12.88
CA PRO A 4 -1.49 31.86 -12.49
C PRO A 4 -1.17 30.63 -11.63
N GLY A 5 -0.04 29.99 -11.88
CA GLY A 5 0.47 28.94 -11.00
C GLY A 5 0.71 29.53 -9.61
N GLY A 6 -0.19 29.26 -8.67
CA GLY A 6 -0.08 29.69 -7.28
C GLY A 6 0.29 28.51 -6.39
N LEU A 7 1.23 28.72 -5.47
CA LEU A 7 1.49 27.81 -4.37
C LEU A 7 0.87 28.41 -3.11
N TRP A 8 0.05 27.62 -2.43
CA TRP A 8 -0.48 27.97 -1.12
C TRP A 8 0.37 27.26 -0.06
N VAL A 9 1.03 28.05 0.78
CA VAL A 9 1.81 27.58 1.92
C VAL A 9 1.05 27.91 3.19
N ASP A 10 0.96 26.93 4.08
CA ASP A 10 0.36 27.09 5.40
C ASP A 10 1.17 28.13 6.23
N PRO A 11 0.55 29.18 6.77
CA PRO A 11 1.23 30.18 7.60
C PRO A 11 1.97 29.57 8.80
N GLU A 12 1.52 28.41 9.29
CA GLU A 12 2.14 27.71 10.42
C GLU A 12 3.41 26.92 10.02
N LEU A 13 3.66 26.69 8.72
CA LEU A 13 4.84 25.98 8.22
C LEU A 13 5.97 26.92 7.74
N ALA A 14 5.72 28.23 7.71
CA ALA A 14 6.60 29.24 7.14
C ALA A 14 7.01 30.28 8.19
N THR A 15 7.81 29.88 9.17
CA THR A 15 8.34 30.76 10.22
C THR A 15 9.69 31.39 9.87
N GLY A 16 10.25 31.10 8.68
CA GLY A 16 11.57 31.60 8.24
C GLY A 16 11.59 32.31 6.88
N PRO A 17 12.76 32.85 6.48
CA PRO A 17 12.93 33.53 5.20
C PRO A 17 12.65 32.56 4.05
N HIS A 18 11.90 33.04 3.07
CA HIS A 18 11.56 32.29 1.87
C HIS A 18 11.90 33.14 0.65
N SER A 19 12.51 32.51 -0.36
CA SER A 19 12.78 33.12 -1.66
C SER A 19 11.91 32.42 -2.71
N LEU A 20 11.37 33.22 -3.63
CA LEU A 20 10.71 32.73 -4.83
C LEU A 20 11.48 33.29 -6.03
N GLU A 21 12.01 32.39 -6.84
CA GLU A 21 12.69 32.74 -8.08
C GLU A 21 11.86 32.25 -9.26
N VAL A 22 11.65 33.15 -10.22
CA VAL A 22 10.99 32.83 -11.48
C VAL A 22 12.08 32.72 -12.54
N ASP A 23 12.43 31.50 -12.92
CA ASP A 23 13.33 31.28 -14.04
C ASP A 23 12.54 31.31 -15.35
N ALA A 24 12.56 32.50 -15.97
CA ALA A 24 11.96 32.75 -17.27
C ALA A 24 12.83 32.26 -18.44
N VAL A 25 14.12 32.00 -18.21
CA VAL A 25 15.10 31.65 -19.25
C VAL A 25 15.17 30.12 -19.44
N GLY A 26 14.98 29.34 -18.38
CA GLY A 26 14.87 27.88 -18.37
C GLY A 26 13.58 27.31 -18.97
N ARG A 27 12.85 28.07 -19.80
CA ARG A 27 11.66 27.62 -20.54
C ARG A 27 12.06 26.55 -21.57
N HIS A 28 12.22 25.31 -21.12
CA HIS A 28 12.41 24.15 -21.98
C HIS A 28 11.10 23.81 -22.72
N TYR A 29 10.76 24.59 -23.76
CA TYR A 29 9.60 24.40 -24.64
C TYR A 29 8.21 24.48 -23.98
N SER A 30 8.10 24.93 -22.73
CA SER A 30 6.82 25.20 -22.06
C SER A 30 6.42 26.67 -22.18
N ASP A 31 5.13 26.93 -22.28
CA ASP A 31 4.50 28.24 -22.15
C ASP A 31 4.52 28.78 -20.70
N HIS A 32 4.93 27.95 -19.74
CA HIS A 32 5.10 28.27 -18.33
C HIS A 32 6.57 28.47 -17.94
N CYS A 33 6.84 29.41 -17.03
CA CYS A 33 8.17 29.61 -16.42
C CYS A 33 8.39 28.62 -15.27
N VAL A 34 9.65 28.26 -14.99
CA VAL A 34 9.98 27.45 -13.82
C VAL A 34 9.91 28.34 -12.58
N LEU A 35 9.19 27.87 -11.56
CA LEU A 35 9.13 28.50 -10.25
C LEU A 35 10.01 27.68 -9.30
N SER A 36 11.04 28.32 -8.74
CA SER A 36 11.93 27.76 -7.73
C SER A 36 11.67 28.46 -6.40
N TRP A 37 11.61 27.69 -5.32
CA TRP A 37 11.28 28.21 -3.99
C TRP A 37 12.16 27.57 -2.94
N ASP A 38 12.76 28.41 -2.10
CA ASP A 38 13.40 27.98 -0.86
C ASP A 38 12.44 28.25 0.28
N LEU A 39 11.97 27.17 0.91
CA LEU A 39 11.09 27.23 2.07
C LEU A 39 11.89 26.85 3.31
N ALA A 40 11.96 27.76 4.27
CA ALA A 40 12.35 27.45 5.64
C ALA A 40 11.24 26.62 6.30
N VAL A 41 11.21 25.33 5.97
CA VAL A 41 10.31 24.37 6.61
C VAL A 41 10.87 24.07 7.99
N ASP A 42 10.07 24.25 9.03
CA ASP A 42 10.45 23.80 10.38
C ASP A 42 10.92 22.34 10.31
N PRO A 43 12.07 22.01 10.92
CA PRO A 43 12.56 20.64 10.92
C PRO A 43 11.43 19.77 11.46
N ALA A 44 11.05 18.75 10.69
CA ALA A 44 10.02 17.79 11.09
C ALA A 44 10.25 17.42 12.57
N PRO A 45 9.19 17.36 13.40
CA PRO A 45 9.35 17.19 14.83
C PRO A 45 10.31 16.02 15.08
N PRO A 46 11.35 16.24 15.90
CA PRO A 46 12.39 15.24 16.10
C PRO A 46 11.75 13.91 16.47
N GLY A 47 12.16 12.84 15.78
CA GLY A 47 11.68 11.50 16.12
C GLY A 47 12.08 11.15 17.56
N ALA A 48 11.37 10.22 18.19
CA ALA A 48 11.73 9.74 19.52
C ALA A 48 13.21 9.31 19.57
N ALA A 49 13.90 9.70 20.64
CA ALA A 49 15.29 9.32 20.88
C ALA A 49 15.42 7.80 20.82
N ARG A 50 16.44 7.31 20.14
CA ARG A 50 16.66 5.87 19.97
C ARG A 50 18.15 5.56 19.95
N LEU A 51 18.49 4.44 20.55
CA LEU A 51 19.81 3.85 20.36
C LEU A 51 19.91 3.22 18.97
N PRO A 52 21.06 3.36 18.28
CA PRO A 52 21.34 2.58 17.08
C PRO A 52 21.18 1.09 17.37
N ARG A 53 20.75 0.29 16.39
CA ARG A 53 20.62 -1.17 16.57
C ARG A 53 21.99 -1.85 16.73
N THR A 54 23.02 -1.25 16.15
CA THR A 54 24.40 -1.73 16.14
C THR A 54 25.32 -0.53 16.06
N GLY A 55 26.45 -0.55 16.77
CA GLY A 55 27.45 0.52 16.73
C GLY A 55 28.14 0.73 18.06
N ALA A 56 29.19 1.55 18.04
CA ALA A 56 30.00 1.84 19.22
C ALA A 56 29.17 2.51 20.34
N THR A 57 28.23 3.40 20.01
CA THR A 57 27.35 4.07 20.99
C THR A 57 26.45 3.07 21.73
N THR A 58 25.84 2.12 21.00
CA THR A 58 25.01 1.06 21.59
C THR A 58 25.82 0.15 22.50
N GLN A 59 27.06 -0.18 22.09
CA GLN A 59 27.94 -1.00 22.93
C GLN A 59 28.30 -0.27 24.22
N LYS A 60 28.69 1.02 24.15
CA LYS A 60 28.95 1.85 25.33
C LYS A 60 27.76 1.93 26.28
N TYR A 61 26.55 2.07 25.75
CA TYR A 61 25.32 2.01 26.56
C TYR A 61 25.16 0.66 27.27
N ILE A 62 25.32 -0.46 26.55
CA ILE A 62 25.21 -1.81 27.14
C ILE A 62 26.27 -2.00 28.23
N ASP A 63 27.51 -1.58 27.98
CA ASP A 63 28.60 -1.68 28.95
C ASP A 63 28.30 -0.83 30.19
N ALA A 64 27.82 0.41 30.01
CA ALA A 64 27.43 1.30 31.11
C ALA A 64 26.26 0.75 31.95
N VAL A 65 25.23 0.21 31.29
CA VAL A 65 24.11 -0.48 31.97
C VAL A 65 24.62 -1.68 32.76
N THR A 66 25.50 -2.49 32.17
CA THR A 66 26.06 -3.68 32.82
C THR A 66 26.86 -3.28 34.08
N LEU A 67 27.77 -2.32 33.95
CA LEU A 67 28.56 -1.80 35.06
C LEU A 67 27.68 -1.21 36.17
N ARG A 68 26.60 -0.53 35.80
CA ARG A 68 25.66 0.05 36.77
C ARG A 68 24.86 -1.01 37.50
N LEU A 69 24.39 -2.04 36.80
CA LEU A 69 23.63 -3.14 37.41
C LEU A 69 24.47 -3.97 38.39
N LEU A 70 25.78 -4.11 38.15
CA LEU A 70 26.70 -4.81 39.04
C LEU A 70 26.90 -4.13 40.40
N GLN A 71 26.50 -2.86 40.54
CA GLN A 71 26.64 -2.10 41.80
C GLN A 71 25.49 -2.37 42.79
N PHE A 72 24.42 -3.02 42.35
CA PHE A 72 23.27 -3.31 43.20
C PHE A 72 23.43 -4.65 43.92
N PRO A 73 22.93 -4.77 45.16
CA PRO A 73 22.97 -6.03 45.89
C PRO A 73 22.09 -7.08 45.20
N THR A 74 22.51 -8.34 45.29
CA THR A 74 21.77 -9.49 44.74
C THR A 74 20.88 -10.18 45.77
N VAL A 75 21.01 -9.79 47.05
CA VAL A 75 20.25 -10.33 48.17
C VAL A 75 19.65 -9.15 48.92
N PHE A 76 18.35 -9.25 49.20
CA PHE A 76 17.57 -8.21 49.89
C PHE A 76 16.96 -8.81 51.15
N ALA A 77 16.98 -8.07 52.26
CA ALA A 77 16.43 -8.52 53.54
C ALA A 77 14.95 -8.16 53.66
N THR A 78 14.50 -7.09 53.00
CA THR A 78 13.12 -6.59 53.12
C THR A 78 12.50 -6.23 51.77
N THR A 79 11.17 -6.21 51.71
CA THR A 79 10.43 -5.76 50.52
C THR A 79 10.66 -4.29 50.21
N GLU A 80 10.84 -3.46 51.23
CA GLU A 80 11.09 -2.02 51.08
C GLU A 80 12.45 -1.74 50.43
N GLU A 81 13.49 -2.52 50.79
CA GLU A 81 14.79 -2.47 50.11
C GLU A 81 14.70 -2.83 48.63
N VAL A 82 13.87 -3.81 48.28
CA VAL A 82 13.63 -4.18 46.88
C VAL A 82 12.99 -3.03 46.12
N LEU A 83 11.93 -2.42 46.65
CA LEU A 83 11.23 -1.32 45.98
C LEU A 83 12.13 -0.09 45.80
N ASN A 84 12.89 0.28 46.82
CA ASN A 84 13.84 1.39 46.75
C ASN A 84 14.96 1.11 45.73
N THR A 85 15.44 -0.14 45.68
CA THR A 85 16.46 -0.54 44.71
C THR A 85 15.92 -0.52 43.28
N VAL A 86 14.70 -1.00 43.05
CA VAL A 86 14.05 -0.96 41.73
C VAL A 86 13.87 0.48 41.23
N ALA A 87 13.38 1.38 42.09
CA ALA A 87 13.25 2.80 41.74
C ALA A 87 14.62 3.42 41.38
N THR A 88 15.66 3.07 42.13
CA THR A 88 17.03 3.54 41.86
C THR A 88 17.59 2.98 40.54
N ILE A 89 17.28 1.72 40.23
CA ILE A 89 17.65 1.10 38.95
C ILE A 89 16.90 1.82 37.80
N GLU A 90 15.61 2.06 37.95
CA GLU A 90 14.80 2.75 36.94
C GLU A 90 15.36 4.15 36.64
N ASP A 91 15.64 4.94 37.67
CA ASP A 91 16.25 6.26 37.51
C ASP A 91 17.63 6.18 36.85
N ALA A 92 18.46 5.20 37.23
CA ALA A 92 19.76 5.01 36.62
C ALA A 92 19.67 4.62 35.14
N LEU A 93 18.74 3.72 34.78
CA LEU A 93 18.50 3.32 33.40
C LEU A 93 17.94 4.47 32.56
N ASN A 94 17.04 5.28 33.12
CA ASN A 94 16.51 6.47 32.46
C ASN A 94 17.60 7.53 32.24
N GLY A 95 18.51 7.70 33.19
CA GLY A 95 19.68 8.57 33.07
C GLY A 95 20.61 8.11 31.95
N LEU A 96 20.99 6.82 31.95
CA LEU A 96 21.81 6.22 30.89
C LEU A 96 21.13 6.28 29.52
N TRP A 97 19.82 6.03 29.46
CA TRP A 97 19.07 6.18 28.23
C TRP A 97 19.15 7.61 27.70
N SER A 98 18.96 8.61 28.56
CA SER A 98 19.02 10.02 28.18
C SER A 98 20.41 10.47 27.73
N GLU A 99 21.48 9.87 28.28
CA GLU A 99 22.86 10.16 27.91
C GLU A 99 23.23 9.57 26.54
N TYR A 100 22.81 8.33 26.26
CA TYR A 100 23.26 7.59 25.07
C TYR A 100 22.26 7.57 23.91
N ALA A 101 20.96 7.79 24.17
CA ALA A 101 19.96 7.78 23.12
C ALA A 101 20.04 9.05 22.27
N GLU A 102 20.19 8.88 20.97
CA GLU A 102 20.27 10.00 20.04
C GLU A 102 18.91 10.24 19.39
N VAL A 103 18.51 11.52 19.31
CA VAL A 103 17.39 11.94 18.49
C VAL A 103 17.80 11.79 17.02
N PRO A 104 17.09 10.98 16.21
CA PRO A 104 17.46 10.81 14.82
C PRO A 104 17.27 12.12 14.06
N CYS A 105 18.37 12.70 13.57
CA CYS A 105 18.29 13.83 12.67
C CYS A 105 17.78 13.35 11.29
N PRO A 106 16.59 13.80 10.84
CA PRO A 106 16.09 13.43 9.53
C PRO A 106 16.98 14.07 8.46
N CYS A 107 17.82 13.29 7.79
CA CYS A 107 18.60 13.77 6.65
C CYS A 107 17.82 13.57 5.33
N ALA A 108 18.32 14.11 4.22
CA ALA A 108 17.71 13.91 2.88
C ALA A 108 17.55 12.42 2.47
N ARG A 109 18.31 11.50 3.10
CA ARG A 109 18.19 10.04 2.90
C ARG A 109 17.21 9.37 3.85
N SER A 110 16.76 10.07 4.90
CA SER A 110 15.81 9.56 5.87
C SER A 110 14.44 9.40 5.20
N LYS A 111 13.91 8.19 5.24
CA LYS A 111 12.57 7.88 4.71
C LYS A 111 11.62 7.91 5.88
N THR A 112 11.13 9.10 6.24
CA THR A 112 10.15 9.31 7.32
C THR A 112 8.88 8.48 7.13
N TRP A 113 8.52 8.19 5.88
CA TRP A 113 7.43 7.28 5.49
C TRP A 113 7.78 5.78 5.56
N TRP A 114 9.03 5.38 5.84
CA TRP A 114 9.41 3.97 5.86
C TRP A 114 9.03 3.31 7.18
N ASN A 115 8.10 2.35 7.14
CA ASN A 115 7.60 1.67 8.34
C ASN A 115 7.99 0.18 8.40
N GLY A 116 7.51 -0.51 9.44
CA GLY A 116 7.75 -1.95 9.65
C GLY A 116 7.28 -2.83 8.50
N ARG A 117 6.23 -2.44 7.75
CA ARG A 117 5.75 -3.18 6.57
C ARG A 117 6.78 -3.14 5.44
N CYS A 118 7.32 -1.96 5.13
CA CYS A 118 8.39 -1.81 4.16
C CYS A 118 9.65 -2.59 4.57
N LYS A 119 10.02 -2.52 5.86
CA LYS A 119 11.16 -3.28 6.41
C LYS A 119 11.01 -4.79 6.21
N ARG A 120 9.88 -5.38 6.63
CA ARG A 120 9.61 -6.82 6.48
C ARG A 120 9.64 -7.26 5.01
N ALA A 121 9.07 -6.46 4.11
CA ALA A 121 9.10 -6.76 2.68
C ALA A 121 10.53 -6.69 2.10
N ALA A 122 11.33 -5.71 2.53
CA ALA A 122 12.73 -5.60 2.13
C ALA A 122 13.56 -6.78 2.65
N ASP A 123 13.34 -7.20 3.89
CA ASP A 123 14.02 -8.36 4.49
C ASP A 123 13.66 -9.67 3.77
N ARG A 124 12.43 -9.81 3.26
CA ARG A 124 12.07 -10.94 2.38
C ARG A 124 12.81 -10.91 1.06
N VAL A 125 12.92 -9.74 0.42
CA VAL A 125 13.69 -9.58 -0.82
C VAL A 125 15.16 -9.95 -0.61
N ARG A 126 15.78 -9.51 0.48
CA ARG A 126 17.18 -9.85 0.78
C ARG A 126 17.38 -11.36 0.97
N ARG A 127 16.49 -12.02 1.71
CA ARG A 127 16.53 -13.48 1.89
C ARG A 127 16.39 -14.21 0.56
N ARG A 128 15.35 -13.89 -0.22
CA ARG A 128 15.12 -14.51 -1.53
C ARG A 128 16.23 -14.24 -2.54
N MET A 129 16.91 -13.10 -2.41
CA MET A 129 18.07 -12.80 -3.24
C MET A 129 19.25 -13.71 -2.87
N ALA A 130 19.52 -13.90 -1.57
CA ALA A 130 20.55 -14.84 -1.12
C ALA A 130 20.25 -16.28 -1.59
N ASP A 131 19.02 -16.76 -1.37
CA ASP A 131 18.57 -18.09 -1.83
C ASP A 131 18.79 -18.26 -3.35
N ALA A 132 18.42 -17.25 -4.15
CA ALA A 132 18.54 -17.31 -5.60
C ALA A 132 20.00 -17.21 -6.10
N ASP A 133 20.86 -16.49 -5.39
CA ASP A 133 22.29 -16.38 -5.70
C ASP A 133 23.04 -17.67 -5.35
N GLU A 134 22.69 -18.33 -4.24
CA GLU A 134 23.20 -19.64 -3.84
C GLU A 134 22.82 -20.72 -4.88
N ALA A 135 21.52 -20.84 -5.20
CA ALA A 135 21.05 -21.79 -6.22
C ALA A 135 21.67 -21.52 -7.61
N ARG A 136 21.93 -20.25 -7.95
CA ARG A 136 22.64 -19.88 -9.18
C ARG A 136 24.07 -20.41 -9.18
N TRP A 137 24.76 -20.29 -8.05
CA TRP A 137 26.12 -20.77 -7.89
C TRP A 137 26.16 -22.30 -8.01
N GLU A 138 25.29 -23.02 -7.31
CA GLU A 138 25.19 -24.49 -7.39
C GLU A 138 24.91 -24.98 -8.81
N TYR A 139 23.93 -24.37 -9.49
CA TYR A 139 23.64 -24.67 -10.89
C TYR A 139 24.88 -24.49 -11.78
N ARG A 140 25.60 -23.37 -11.65
CA ARG A 140 26.79 -23.08 -12.46
C ARG A 140 27.92 -24.07 -12.18
N SER A 141 28.15 -24.40 -10.92
CA SER A 141 29.15 -25.38 -10.50
C SER A 141 28.84 -26.76 -11.04
N SER A 142 27.59 -27.23 -10.90
CA SER A 142 27.14 -28.53 -11.42
C SER A 142 27.20 -28.58 -12.96
N ALA A 143 26.73 -27.54 -13.65
CA ALA A 143 26.78 -27.46 -15.11
C ALA A 143 28.21 -27.44 -15.66
N GLY A 144 29.16 -26.82 -14.95
CA GLY A 144 30.58 -26.83 -15.31
C GLY A 144 31.23 -28.21 -15.17
N LEU A 145 30.78 -29.03 -14.22
CA LEU A 145 31.34 -30.38 -13.97
C LEU A 145 30.66 -31.48 -14.80
N GLN A 146 29.34 -31.44 -14.92
CA GLN A 146 28.53 -32.53 -15.47
C GLN A 146 27.89 -32.19 -16.82
N GLY A 147 27.97 -30.93 -17.25
CA GLY A 147 27.30 -30.42 -18.44
C GLY A 147 25.87 -29.93 -18.17
N HIS A 148 25.40 -29.03 -19.03
CA HIS A 148 24.11 -28.34 -18.86
C HIS A 148 22.87 -29.24 -19.01
N LEU A 149 22.99 -30.36 -19.74
CA LEU A 149 21.90 -31.30 -19.99
C LEU A 149 21.87 -32.48 -19.01
N HIS A 150 22.81 -32.52 -18.06
CA HIS A 150 22.81 -33.56 -17.03
C HIS A 150 21.55 -33.43 -16.15
N PRO A 151 20.93 -34.53 -15.71
CA PRO A 151 19.71 -34.47 -14.89
C PRO A 151 19.86 -33.61 -13.62
N ALA A 152 21.01 -33.68 -12.94
CA ALA A 152 21.27 -32.86 -11.75
C ALA A 152 21.36 -31.36 -12.08
N SER A 153 22.11 -30.98 -13.12
CA SER A 153 22.17 -29.59 -13.61
C SER A 153 20.81 -29.06 -14.02
N THR A 154 19.96 -29.92 -14.61
CA THR A 154 18.61 -29.57 -15.05
C THR A 154 17.67 -29.33 -13.86
N ALA A 155 17.74 -30.16 -12.81
CA ALA A 155 17.00 -29.97 -11.58
C ALA A 155 17.38 -28.65 -10.88
N LEU A 156 18.68 -28.39 -10.73
CA LEU A 156 19.18 -27.13 -10.15
C LEU A 156 18.78 -25.90 -10.97
N ARG A 157 18.75 -26.01 -12.31
CA ARG A 157 18.25 -24.93 -13.18
C ARG A 157 16.78 -24.63 -12.93
N ALA A 158 15.95 -25.66 -12.77
CA ALA A 158 14.53 -25.50 -12.48
C ALA A 158 14.31 -24.85 -11.11
N GLU A 159 15.06 -25.28 -10.09
CA GLU A 159 15.03 -24.69 -8.76
C GLU A 159 15.46 -23.21 -8.76
N TRP A 160 16.57 -22.88 -9.43
CA TRP A 160 17.00 -21.50 -9.60
C TRP A 160 15.93 -20.66 -10.30
N GLY A 161 15.26 -21.21 -11.32
CA GLY A 161 14.13 -20.57 -12.00
C GLY A 161 12.96 -20.25 -11.07
N ARG A 162 12.58 -21.20 -10.20
CA ARG A 162 11.55 -20.99 -9.17
C ARG A 162 11.95 -19.87 -8.19
N LEU A 163 13.17 -19.92 -7.65
CA LEU A 163 13.66 -18.91 -6.70
C LEU A 163 13.76 -17.52 -7.33
N GLN A 164 14.12 -17.43 -8.62
CA GLN A 164 14.05 -16.16 -9.34
C GLN A 164 12.62 -15.62 -9.44
N GLN A 165 11.63 -16.49 -9.65
CA GLN A 165 10.24 -16.07 -9.69
C GLN A 165 9.76 -15.57 -8.32
N ASP A 166 10.09 -16.30 -7.24
CA ASP A 166 9.79 -15.88 -5.86
C ASP A 166 10.45 -14.53 -5.50
N LEU A 167 11.68 -14.29 -5.97
CA LEU A 167 12.37 -13.02 -5.81
C LEU A 167 11.65 -11.89 -6.57
N LYS A 168 11.19 -12.13 -7.81
CA LYS A 168 10.40 -11.16 -8.58
C LYS A 168 9.12 -10.80 -7.84
N ASP A 169 8.41 -11.77 -7.30
CA ASP A 169 7.16 -11.53 -6.59
C ASP A 169 7.39 -10.82 -5.25
N SER A 170 8.45 -11.18 -4.53
CA SER A 170 8.89 -10.45 -3.33
C SER A 170 9.25 -8.99 -3.62
N ARG A 171 9.88 -8.70 -4.77
CA ARG A 171 10.17 -7.33 -5.22
C ARG A 171 8.90 -6.55 -5.55
N LYS A 172 7.91 -7.20 -6.19
CA LYS A 172 6.60 -6.58 -6.44
C LYS A 172 5.90 -6.24 -5.12
N ASP A 173 5.94 -7.14 -4.14
CA ASP A 173 5.36 -6.91 -2.81
C ASP A 173 6.04 -5.76 -2.06
N LEU A 174 7.36 -5.66 -2.15
CA LEU A 174 8.09 -4.50 -1.63
C LEU A 174 7.63 -3.21 -2.30
N SER A 175 7.49 -3.21 -3.62
CA SER A 175 7.00 -2.04 -4.37
C SER A 175 5.58 -1.65 -3.95
N LYS A 176 4.66 -2.62 -3.81
CA LYS A 176 3.30 -2.39 -3.30
C LYS A 176 3.32 -1.82 -1.89
N ALA A 177 4.12 -2.39 -0.99
CA ALA A 177 4.24 -1.91 0.39
C ALA A 177 4.79 -0.48 0.43
N VAL A 178 5.83 -0.16 -0.34
CA VAL A 178 6.40 1.19 -0.44
C VAL A 178 5.36 2.19 -0.95
N LYS A 179 4.62 1.85 -2.01
CA LYS A 179 3.58 2.73 -2.56
C LYS A 179 2.46 2.98 -1.55
N ALA A 180 1.98 1.93 -0.90
CA ALA A 180 0.92 2.04 0.12
C ALA A 180 1.37 2.91 1.30
N THR A 181 2.54 2.62 1.89
CA THR A 181 3.00 3.39 3.05
C THR A 181 3.31 4.84 2.70
N LYS A 182 3.90 5.11 1.52
CA LYS A 182 4.09 6.50 1.06
C LYS A 182 2.75 7.23 0.98
N ARG A 183 1.75 6.60 0.37
CA ARG A 183 0.41 7.17 0.24
C ARG A 183 -0.21 7.44 1.61
N GLU A 184 -0.21 6.45 2.50
CA GLU A 184 -0.72 6.61 3.87
C GLU A 184 -0.04 7.77 4.61
N PHE A 185 1.29 7.87 4.50
CA PHE A 185 2.07 8.96 5.12
C PHE A 185 1.69 10.32 4.55
N PHE A 186 1.70 10.48 3.22
CA PHE A 186 1.37 11.77 2.61
C PHE A 186 -0.11 12.12 2.78
N ASP A 187 -1.02 11.16 2.74
CA ASP A 187 -2.43 11.36 3.04
C ASP A 187 -2.62 11.85 4.48
N ALA A 188 -1.86 11.32 5.44
CA ALA A 188 -1.88 11.79 6.83
C ALA A 188 -1.32 13.23 6.96
N CYS A 189 -0.21 13.55 6.28
CA CYS A 189 0.33 14.90 6.24
C CYS A 189 -0.67 15.89 5.63
N MET A 190 -1.28 15.53 4.50
CA MET A 190 -2.28 16.35 3.82
C MET A 190 -3.50 16.59 4.72
N LYS A 191 -4.02 15.56 5.38
CA LYS A 191 -5.15 15.69 6.31
C LYS A 191 -4.84 16.57 7.52
N ARG A 192 -3.59 16.52 8.03
CA ARG A 192 -3.16 17.35 9.16
C ARG A 192 -3.09 18.82 8.78
N SER A 193 -2.51 19.14 7.62
CA SER A 193 -2.35 20.52 7.16
C SER A 193 -3.62 21.10 6.54
N ASN A 194 -4.48 20.25 5.94
CA ASN A 194 -5.70 20.70 5.27
C ASN A 194 -6.84 19.72 5.58
N PRO A 195 -7.75 20.07 6.51
CA PRO A 195 -8.87 19.20 6.87
C PRO A 195 -9.91 19.04 5.75
N LYS A 196 -9.87 19.91 4.72
CA LYS A 196 -10.70 19.79 3.51
C LYS A 196 -9.79 19.79 2.29
N LEU A 197 -9.82 18.72 1.51
CA LEU A 197 -8.99 18.58 0.30
C LEU A 197 -9.80 19.00 -0.92
N ILE A 198 -9.14 19.53 -1.96
CA ILE A 198 -9.77 19.79 -3.26
C ILE A 198 -10.49 18.53 -3.77
N SER A 199 -9.92 17.35 -3.53
CA SER A 199 -10.54 16.06 -3.87
C SER A 199 -11.91 15.81 -3.23
N ASP A 200 -12.26 16.50 -2.14
CA ASP A 200 -13.56 16.37 -1.50
C ASP A 200 -14.64 17.17 -2.26
N PHE A 201 -14.21 18.27 -2.90
CA PHE A 201 -15.08 19.18 -3.62
C PHE A 201 -15.29 18.76 -5.07
N VAL A 202 -14.32 18.09 -5.69
CA VAL A 202 -14.43 17.76 -7.12
C VAL A 202 -15.05 16.38 -7.34
N ALA A 203 -15.97 16.28 -8.30
CA ALA A 203 -16.75 15.06 -8.54
C ALA A 203 -15.93 13.91 -9.15
N TRP A 204 -14.85 14.19 -9.88
CA TRP A 204 -14.04 13.17 -10.57
C TRP A 204 -13.07 12.40 -9.65
N THR A 205 -12.84 12.91 -8.44
CA THR A 205 -12.05 12.24 -7.39
C THR A 205 -12.90 11.35 -6.48
N LYS A 206 -14.23 11.48 -6.52
CA LYS A 206 -15.15 10.61 -5.78
C LYS A 206 -15.23 9.25 -6.49
N PRO A 207 -15.38 8.13 -5.75
CA PRO A 207 -15.56 6.81 -6.34
C PRO A 207 -16.66 6.86 -7.41
N ARG A 208 -16.29 6.57 -8.66
CA ARG A 208 -17.22 6.62 -9.78
C ARG A 208 -18.29 5.58 -9.54
N ARG A 209 -19.55 6.00 -9.37
CA ARG A 209 -20.69 5.08 -9.32
C ARG A 209 -20.65 4.26 -10.61
N GLN A 210 -20.38 2.95 -10.50
CA GLN A 210 -20.35 2.06 -11.66
C GLN A 210 -21.76 2.05 -12.24
N SER A 211 -21.93 2.44 -13.50
CA SER A 211 -23.24 2.52 -14.18
C SER A 211 -24.00 1.19 -14.17
N ALA A 212 -23.30 0.06 -14.02
CA ALA A 212 -23.89 -1.26 -13.87
C ALA A 212 -24.70 -1.44 -12.56
N ASN A 213 -24.29 -0.82 -11.46
CA ASN A 213 -24.96 -0.93 -10.16
C ASN A 213 -25.99 0.18 -9.93
N VAL A 214 -26.10 1.16 -10.84
CA VAL A 214 -27.02 2.30 -10.74
C VAL A 214 -28.49 1.88 -10.83
N GLN A 215 -28.79 0.67 -11.31
CA GLN A 215 -30.15 0.20 -11.54
C GLN A 215 -30.71 -0.72 -10.44
N LEU A 216 -29.87 -1.33 -9.59
CA LEU A 216 -30.36 -2.19 -8.51
C LEU A 216 -30.79 -1.32 -7.34
N LYS A 217 -32.11 -1.16 -7.23
CA LYS A 217 -32.76 -0.49 -6.12
C LYS A 217 -33.38 -1.55 -5.22
N MET A 218 -33.21 -1.36 -3.93
CA MET A 218 -33.97 -2.09 -2.93
C MET A 218 -35.47 -1.78 -3.04
N LYS A 219 -36.32 -2.61 -2.45
CA LYS A 219 -37.78 -2.40 -2.41
C LYS A 219 -38.21 -1.05 -1.81
N ASP A 220 -37.39 -0.47 -0.94
CA ASP A 220 -37.59 0.85 -0.34
C ASP A 220 -37.15 2.03 -1.25
N GLY A 221 -36.62 1.73 -2.45
CA GLY A 221 -36.14 2.71 -3.42
C GLY A 221 -34.71 3.21 -3.18
N SER A 222 -34.04 2.72 -2.13
CA SER A 222 -32.63 3.04 -1.86
C SER A 222 -31.69 2.30 -2.84
N ALA A 223 -30.52 2.89 -3.10
CA ALA A 223 -29.52 2.29 -3.98
C ALA A 223 -28.74 1.19 -3.24
N ALA A 224 -28.54 0.04 -3.87
CA ALA A 224 -27.63 -0.99 -3.36
C ALA A 224 -26.19 -0.59 -3.68
N ASP A 225 -25.51 0.00 -2.70
CA ASP A 225 -24.16 0.57 -2.83
C ASP A 225 -23.04 -0.31 -2.25
N ASP A 226 -23.41 -1.37 -1.55
CA ASP A 226 -22.52 -2.33 -0.90
C ASP A 226 -22.61 -3.72 -1.56
N PRO A 227 -21.51 -4.50 -1.69
CA PRO A 227 -21.53 -5.80 -2.36
C PRO A 227 -22.53 -6.80 -1.78
N ASP A 228 -22.70 -6.83 -0.45
CA ASP A 228 -23.65 -7.75 0.19
C ASP A 228 -25.09 -7.31 -0.09
N ARG A 229 -25.32 -5.98 -0.10
CA ARG A 229 -26.60 -5.38 -0.48
C ARG A 229 -26.96 -5.61 -1.94
N VAL A 230 -25.98 -5.53 -2.85
CA VAL A 230 -26.18 -5.79 -4.28
C VAL A 230 -26.58 -7.25 -4.50
N SER A 231 -25.88 -8.18 -3.85
CA SER A 231 -26.19 -9.61 -3.91
C SER A 231 -27.60 -9.90 -3.42
N TRP A 232 -27.98 -9.32 -2.28
CA TRP A 232 -29.31 -9.47 -1.72
C TRP A 232 -30.40 -8.88 -2.61
N ALA A 233 -30.22 -7.64 -3.10
CA ALA A 233 -31.18 -6.97 -3.98
C ALA A 233 -31.41 -7.75 -5.28
N PHE A 234 -30.33 -8.29 -5.85
CA PHE A 234 -30.40 -9.13 -7.03
C PHE A 234 -31.22 -10.40 -6.78
N GLN A 235 -30.96 -11.09 -5.66
CA GLN A 235 -31.70 -12.31 -5.32
C GLN A 235 -33.18 -12.02 -5.01
N GLU A 236 -33.50 -10.94 -4.29
CA GLU A 236 -34.89 -10.55 -4.04
C GLU A 236 -35.65 -10.22 -5.34
N GLN A 237 -34.99 -9.57 -6.31
CA GLN A 237 -35.63 -9.12 -7.54
C GLN A 237 -35.95 -10.27 -8.51
N PHE A 238 -35.07 -11.26 -8.63
CA PHE A 238 -35.22 -12.36 -9.60
C PHE A 238 -35.76 -13.65 -8.98
N THR A 239 -35.50 -13.91 -7.71
CA THR A 239 -35.94 -15.10 -6.97
C THR A 239 -36.45 -14.73 -5.57
N PRO A 240 -37.53 -13.95 -5.47
CA PRO A 240 -38.08 -13.54 -4.18
C PRO A 240 -38.49 -14.77 -3.36
N ALA A 241 -38.15 -14.76 -2.07
CA ALA A 241 -38.52 -15.83 -1.14
C ALA A 241 -40.05 -16.01 -1.00
N ASN A 242 -40.83 -14.98 -1.34
CA ASN A 242 -42.28 -15.03 -1.40
C ASN A 242 -42.76 -14.55 -2.78
N PRO A 243 -42.81 -15.43 -3.79
CA PRO A 243 -43.22 -15.07 -5.14
C PRO A 243 -44.67 -14.60 -5.12
N LYS A 244 -44.97 -13.50 -5.82
CA LYS A 244 -46.37 -13.12 -6.04
C LYS A 244 -47.08 -14.26 -6.77
N PRO A 245 -48.30 -14.64 -6.37
CA PRO A 245 -49.05 -15.66 -7.09
C PRO A 245 -49.21 -15.20 -8.55
N VAL A 246 -48.67 -15.99 -9.48
CA VAL A 246 -48.80 -15.72 -10.91
C VAL A 246 -50.21 -16.13 -11.31
N ASP A 247 -51.01 -15.17 -11.78
CA ASP A 247 -52.34 -15.46 -12.30
C ASP A 247 -52.23 -16.15 -13.66
N MET A 248 -52.37 -17.47 -13.65
CA MET A 248 -52.28 -18.29 -14.86
C MET A 248 -53.43 -18.02 -15.84
N ARG A 249 -54.51 -17.34 -15.40
CA ARG A 249 -55.61 -16.92 -16.29
C ARG A 249 -55.17 -15.92 -17.35
N VAL A 250 -54.06 -15.22 -17.14
CA VAL A 250 -53.45 -14.38 -18.17
C VAL A 250 -53.09 -15.21 -19.41
N VAL A 251 -52.60 -16.43 -19.26
CA VAL A 251 -52.26 -17.31 -20.40
C VAL A 251 -53.52 -17.70 -21.16
N GLU A 252 -54.63 -17.90 -20.46
CA GLU A 252 -55.93 -18.21 -21.09
C GLU A 252 -56.54 -16.99 -21.80
N GLN A 253 -56.23 -15.77 -21.33
CA GLN A 253 -56.66 -14.50 -21.94
C GLN A 253 -55.74 -14.02 -23.05
N MET A 254 -54.54 -14.58 -23.18
CA MET A 254 -53.66 -14.29 -24.31
C MET A 254 -54.29 -14.87 -25.57
N SER A 255 -54.75 -13.97 -26.44
CA SER A 255 -55.23 -14.32 -27.78
C SER A 255 -54.16 -15.14 -28.48
N GLN A 256 -54.43 -16.42 -28.74
CA GLN A 256 -53.52 -17.28 -29.49
C GLN A 256 -53.44 -16.72 -30.91
N TRP A 257 -52.25 -16.22 -31.26
CA TRP A 257 -51.97 -15.80 -32.61
C TRP A 257 -51.89 -17.05 -33.48
N PRO A 258 -52.30 -16.99 -34.77
CA PRO A 258 -52.13 -18.12 -35.66
C PRO A 258 -50.68 -18.58 -35.64
N GLU A 259 -50.50 -19.89 -35.52
CA GLU A 259 -49.17 -20.51 -35.56
C GLU A 259 -48.49 -20.07 -36.85
N ARG A 260 -47.45 -19.25 -36.72
CA ARG A 260 -46.69 -18.77 -37.87
C ARG A 260 -45.89 -19.96 -38.38
N ASP A 261 -46.12 -20.36 -39.62
CA ASP A 261 -45.30 -21.36 -40.29
C ASP A 261 -43.82 -20.99 -40.14
N PHE A 262 -43.06 -21.96 -39.62
CA PHE A 262 -41.62 -21.82 -39.52
C PHE A 262 -41.06 -21.84 -40.93
N VAL A 263 -40.75 -20.66 -41.47
CA VAL A 263 -40.05 -20.54 -42.75
C VAL A 263 -38.70 -21.22 -42.56
N SER A 264 -38.50 -22.36 -43.21
CA SER A 264 -37.21 -23.04 -43.23
C SER A 264 -36.17 -22.09 -43.82
N PHE A 265 -35.24 -21.64 -42.99
CA PHE A 265 -34.09 -20.88 -43.46
C PHE A 265 -32.95 -21.84 -43.79
N SER A 266 -32.14 -21.45 -44.77
CA SER A 266 -30.96 -22.22 -45.15
C SER A 266 -29.85 -22.03 -44.13
N LYS A 267 -28.94 -23.00 -44.06
CA LYS A 267 -27.72 -22.88 -43.25
C LYS A 267 -26.92 -21.60 -43.57
N LEU A 268 -26.98 -21.15 -44.82
CA LEU A 268 -26.27 -19.97 -45.31
C LEU A 268 -26.86 -18.67 -44.73
N GLU A 269 -28.18 -18.55 -44.65
CA GLU A 269 -28.85 -17.39 -44.02
C GLU A 269 -28.53 -17.31 -42.52
N LEU A 270 -28.37 -18.45 -41.86
CA LEU A 270 -27.95 -18.51 -40.45
C LEU A 270 -26.51 -18.02 -40.27
N GLU A 271 -25.60 -18.47 -41.14
CA GLU A 271 -24.19 -18.06 -41.10
C GLU A 271 -24.03 -16.56 -41.40
N GLU A 272 -24.79 -16.02 -42.35
CA GLU A 272 -24.82 -14.58 -42.65
C GLU A 272 -25.39 -13.76 -41.48
N ALA A 273 -26.49 -14.20 -40.87
CA ALA A 273 -27.07 -13.51 -39.71
C ALA A 273 -26.13 -13.51 -38.51
N LEU A 274 -25.41 -14.62 -38.27
CA LEU A 274 -24.41 -14.73 -37.22
C LEU A 274 -23.17 -13.87 -37.48
N ALA A 275 -22.75 -13.72 -38.74
CA ALA A 275 -21.63 -12.85 -39.12
C ALA A 275 -21.91 -11.37 -38.81
N THR A 276 -23.17 -10.94 -38.85
CA THR A 276 -23.59 -9.58 -38.44
C THR A 276 -23.67 -9.37 -36.92
N MET A 277 -23.53 -10.41 -36.10
CA MET A 277 -23.57 -10.26 -34.64
C MET A 277 -22.18 -9.97 -34.06
N SER A 278 -22.09 -8.89 -33.29
CA SER A 278 -20.87 -8.29 -32.73
C SER A 278 -20.22 -9.09 -31.57
N ASN A 279 -20.20 -10.42 -31.63
CA ASN A 279 -19.59 -11.27 -30.59
C ASN A 279 -18.37 -12.07 -31.10
N THR A 280 -17.60 -11.49 -32.02
CA THR A 280 -16.24 -11.94 -32.36
C THR A 280 -15.20 -10.91 -31.96
#